data_AF-A0A5D0J9F0-F1
#
_entry.id   AF-A0A5D0J9F0-F1
#
_cell.length_a   1.000
_cell.length_b   1.000
_cell.length_c   1.000
_cell.angle_alpha   90.00
_cell.angle_beta   90.00
_cell.angle_gamma   90.00
#
_symmetry.space_group_name_H-M   'P 1'
#
loop_
_entity.id
_entity.type
_entity.pdbx_description
1 polymer ?
#
loop_
_entity_poly.entity_id
_entity_poly.type
_entity_poly.pdbx_seq_one_letter_code
_entity_poly.pdbx_strand_id
1 'polypeptide(L)'
;MKNIQKYIGVLILVFTLFACDEESNFDEFNAVLTPVYSLTNISNGPHKINVYKEKALIVEYITEVNVKSFQSSGYTDASTDTNFEVSVTKTLEDGSTQALVISADKASGAGTLTIDGTTIHDIVLKEEDVYN
;
A
#
# COMPACT_ATOMS: atom_id res chain seq x y z
N MET A 1 34.35 -38.74 44.42
CA MET A 1 33.06 -38.07 44.13
C MET A 1 33.18 -36.58 43.76
N LYS A 2 34.24 -35.86 44.14
CA LYS A 2 34.43 -34.42 43.82
C LYS A 2 34.53 -34.07 42.32
N ASN A 3 34.95 -35.02 41.48
CA ASN A 3 35.10 -34.78 40.05
C ASN A 3 33.78 -34.92 39.27
N ILE A 4 32.83 -35.72 39.77
CA ILE A 4 31.51 -35.92 39.16
C ILE A 4 30.64 -34.67 39.25
N GLN A 5 30.75 -33.92 40.35
CA GLN A 5 30.02 -32.66 40.52
C GLN A 5 30.42 -31.61 39.47
N LYS A 6 31.67 -31.64 38.99
CA LYS A 6 32.15 -30.74 37.94
C LYS A 6 31.51 -31.05 36.59
N TYR A 7 31.34 -32.33 36.26
CA TYR A 7 30.71 -32.75 35.00
C TYR A 7 29.21 -32.44 34.98
N ILE A 8 28.51 -32.59 36.11
CA ILE A 8 27.08 -32.24 36.21
C ILE A 8 26.87 -30.74 36.02
N GLY A 9 27.74 -29.89 36.58
CA GLY A 9 27.64 -28.44 36.40
C GLY A 9 27.84 -27.98 34.96
N VAL A 10 28.80 -28.58 34.25
CA VAL A 10 29.04 -28.28 32.82
C VAL A 10 27.88 -28.77 31.96
N LEU A 11 27.31 -29.93 32.26
CA LEU A 11 26.16 -30.48 31.53
C LEU A 11 24.94 -29.55 31.64
N ILE A 12 24.65 -29.04 32.85
CA ILE A 12 23.53 -28.10 33.08
C ILE A 12 23.74 -26.79 32.31
N LEU A 13 24.97 -26.27 32.26
CA LEU A 13 25.29 -25.04 31.51
C LEU A 13 25.03 -25.20 30.00
N VAL A 14 25.35 -26.36 29.43
CA VAL A 14 25.11 -26.64 28.00
C VAL A 14 23.61 -26.68 27.68
N PHE A 15 22.77 -27.25 28.56
CA PHE A 15 21.32 -27.26 28.35
C PHE A 15 20.68 -25.87 28.37
N THR A 16 21.26 -24.90 29.08
CA THR A 16 20.73 -23.52 29.10
C THR A 16 20.96 -22.76 27.79
N LEU A 17 21.88 -23.22 26.92
CA LEU A 17 22.14 -22.61 25.62
C LEU A 17 21.19 -23.09 24.51
N PHE A 18 20.51 -24.23 24.69
CA PHE A 18 19.51 -24.77 23.76
C PHE A 18 18.07 -24.40 24.13
N ALA A 19 17.86 -23.75 25.28
CA ALA A 19 16.54 -23.26 25.70
C ALA A 19 16.24 -21.83 25.22
N CYS A 20 17.17 -21.23 24.47
CA CYS A 20 17.02 -19.95 23.82
C CYS A 20 16.74 -20.18 22.33
N ASP A 21 15.71 -20.96 22.01
CA ASP A 21 15.06 -20.83 20.71
C ASP A 21 14.48 -19.41 20.70
N GLU A 22 14.93 -18.57 19.78
CA GLU A 22 14.28 -17.28 19.52
C GLU A 22 12.86 -17.59 19.05
N GLU A 23 11.89 -17.55 19.97
CA GLU A 23 10.50 -17.33 19.59
C GLU A 23 10.43 -15.95 18.93
N SER A 24 10.65 -15.92 17.61
CA SER A 24 10.21 -14.81 16.77
C SER A 24 8.68 -14.83 16.79
N ASN A 25 8.09 -14.26 17.84
CA ASN A 25 6.67 -13.94 17.93
C ASN A 25 6.25 -12.83 16.94
N PHE A 26 7.19 -12.39 16.09
CA PHE A 26 6.91 -11.57 14.93
C PHE A 26 6.84 -12.52 13.74
N ASP A 27 5.64 -12.68 13.18
CA ASP A 27 5.50 -13.11 11.80
C ASP A 27 6.46 -12.24 10.98
N GLU A 28 7.34 -12.86 10.19
CA GLU A 28 8.13 -12.12 9.21
C GLU A 28 7.17 -11.20 8.46
N PHE A 29 7.44 -9.89 8.49
CA PHE A 29 6.63 -8.89 7.80
C PHE A 29 6.67 -9.19 6.30
N ASN A 30 5.74 -10.03 5.85
CA ASN A 30 5.64 -10.50 4.48
C ASN A 30 4.84 -9.48 3.67
N ALA A 31 5.32 -8.24 3.66
CA ALA A 31 4.72 -7.19 2.86
C ALA A 31 5.05 -7.45 1.39
N VAL A 32 4.01 -7.66 0.60
CA VAL A 32 4.13 -7.90 -0.83
C VAL A 32 4.06 -6.55 -1.53
N LEU A 33 5.05 -6.28 -2.37
CA LEU A 33 4.99 -5.14 -3.28
C LEU A 33 3.78 -5.30 -4.20
N THR A 34 2.88 -4.33 -4.15
CA THR A 34 1.66 -4.30 -4.96
C THR A 34 1.70 -3.09 -5.90
N PRO A 35 1.45 -3.27 -7.20
CA PRO A 35 1.48 -2.17 -8.16
C PRO A 35 0.27 -1.25 -7.99
N VAL A 36 0.53 0.05 -8.05
CA VAL A 36 -0.49 1.10 -7.94
C VAL A 36 -0.30 2.20 -8.98
N TYR A 37 -1.39 2.89 -9.30
CA TYR A 37 -1.32 4.23 -9.87
C TYR A 37 -1.27 5.25 -8.73
N SER A 38 -0.18 6.02 -8.69
CA SER A 38 0.09 7.03 -7.67
C SER A 38 -0.11 8.41 -8.26
N LEU A 39 -1.12 9.12 -7.75
CA LEU A 39 -1.53 10.44 -8.17
C LEU A 39 -1.05 11.45 -7.15
N THR A 40 -0.30 12.46 -7.61
CA THR A 40 0.18 13.57 -6.77
C THR A 40 -0.20 14.92 -7.41
N ASN A 41 0.18 16.01 -6.73
CA ASN A 41 -0.08 17.40 -7.15
C ASN A 41 -1.58 17.74 -7.31
N ILE A 42 -2.44 17.09 -6.53
CA ILE A 42 -3.89 17.27 -6.58
C ILE A 42 -4.26 18.60 -5.90
N SER A 43 -4.81 19.55 -6.66
CA SER A 43 -5.16 20.88 -6.16
C SER A 43 -6.30 20.83 -5.13
N ASN A 44 -6.11 21.43 -3.94
CA ASN A 44 -7.10 21.44 -2.85
C ASN A 44 -7.63 20.04 -2.47
N GLY A 45 -6.85 18.98 -2.73
CA GLY A 45 -7.21 17.58 -2.48
C GLY A 45 -6.23 16.90 -1.52
N PRO A 46 -6.27 15.56 -1.44
CA PRO A 46 -5.28 14.80 -0.68
C PRO A 46 -3.87 15.00 -1.26
N HIS A 47 -2.86 14.82 -0.41
CA HIS A 47 -1.46 14.90 -0.80
C HIS A 47 -1.09 13.88 -1.89
N LYS A 48 -1.62 12.66 -1.78
CA LYS A 48 -1.41 11.56 -2.74
C LYS A 48 -2.62 10.64 -2.75
N ILE A 49 -2.91 10.02 -3.89
CA ILE A 49 -3.89 8.93 -4.00
C ILE A 49 -3.22 7.74 -4.66
N ASN A 50 -3.30 6.58 -4.02
CA ASN A 50 -2.88 5.31 -4.61
C ASN A 50 -4.13 4.51 -5.00
N VAL A 51 -4.24 4.19 -6.28
CA VAL A 51 -5.26 3.29 -6.83
C VAL A 51 -4.60 1.95 -7.12
N TYR A 52 -5.05 0.91 -6.42
CA TYR A 52 -4.47 -0.43 -6.57
C TYR A 52 -4.97 -1.10 -7.84
N LYS A 53 -4.04 -1.68 -8.62
CA LYS A 53 -4.38 -2.30 -9.91
C LYS A 53 -5.01 -3.69 -9.76
N GLU A 54 -4.61 -4.40 -8.72
CA GLU A 54 -4.95 -5.83 -8.51
C GLU A 54 -5.87 -6.05 -7.30
N LYS A 55 -6.16 -4.98 -6.55
CA LYS A 55 -6.98 -5.01 -5.34
C LYS A 55 -8.04 -3.93 -5.43
N ALA A 56 -9.24 -4.23 -4.93
CA ALA A 56 -10.35 -3.28 -4.84
C ALA A 56 -10.13 -2.27 -3.69
N LEU A 57 -9.06 -1.49 -3.78
CA LEU A 57 -8.59 -0.58 -2.72
C LEU A 57 -8.13 0.75 -3.31
N ILE A 58 -8.55 1.84 -2.67
CA ILE A 58 -7.97 3.17 -2.86
C ILE A 58 -7.45 3.65 -1.52
N VAL A 59 -6.24 4.24 -1.52
CA VAL A 59 -5.65 4.87 -0.33
C VAL A 59 -5.38 6.33 -0.63
N GLU A 60 -5.98 7.22 0.15
CA GLU A 60 -5.73 8.66 0.11
C GLU A 60 -4.82 9.06 1.26
N TYR A 61 -3.74 9.75 0.93
CA TYR A 61 -2.81 10.35 1.88
C TYR A 61 -3.27 11.78 2.12
N ILE A 62 -3.93 12.04 3.25
CA ILE A 62 -4.35 13.40 3.64
C ILE A 62 -3.12 14.26 3.93
N THR A 63 -2.11 13.65 4.55
CA THR A 63 -0.75 14.17 4.65
C THR A 63 0.23 13.03 4.33
N GLU A 64 1.54 13.28 4.38
CA GLU A 64 2.57 12.26 4.15
C GLU A 64 2.41 10.99 5.01
N VAL A 65 1.87 11.14 6.23
CA VAL A 65 1.74 10.05 7.21
C VAL A 65 0.30 9.71 7.59
N ASN A 66 -0.66 10.56 7.25
CA ASN A 66 -2.07 10.32 7.58
C ASN A 66 -2.79 9.76 6.36
N VAL A 67 -3.30 8.54 6.48
CA VAL A 67 -3.96 7.83 5.37
C VAL A 67 -5.42 7.54 5.69
N LYS A 68 -6.23 7.51 4.63
CA LYS A 68 -7.58 6.95 4.63
C LYS A 68 -7.67 5.91 3.52
N SER A 69 -8.21 4.75 3.84
CA SER A 69 -8.49 3.70 2.85
C SER A 69 -9.97 3.66 2.54
N PHE A 70 -10.31 3.44 1.29
CA PHE A 70 -11.68 3.31 0.82
C PHE A 70 -11.85 1.97 0.13
N GLN A 71 -12.98 1.31 0.40
CA GLN A 71 -13.45 0.25 -0.49
C GLN A 71 -13.69 0.85 -1.86
N SER A 72 -13.32 0.10 -2.90
CA SER A 72 -13.55 0.53 -4.27
C SER A 72 -14.21 -0.55 -5.09
N SER A 73 -14.83 -0.13 -6.19
CA SER A 73 -15.50 -1.01 -7.14
C SER A 73 -15.47 -0.38 -8.53
N GLY A 74 -15.90 -1.13 -9.54
CA GLY A 74 -15.99 -0.62 -10.91
C GLY A 74 -14.63 -0.21 -11.51
N TYR A 75 -13.53 -0.81 -11.04
CA TYR A 75 -12.22 -0.58 -11.61
C TYR A 75 -12.20 -0.98 -13.09
N THR A 76 -11.76 -0.05 -13.93
CA THR A 76 -11.48 -0.29 -15.34
C THR A 76 -10.18 0.40 -15.72
N ASP A 77 -9.40 -0.28 -16.54
CA ASP A 77 -8.15 0.21 -17.08
C ASP A 77 -8.20 0.05 -18.60
N ALA A 78 -8.39 1.16 -19.29
CA ALA A 78 -8.38 1.27 -20.75
C ALA A 78 -7.09 1.92 -21.26
N SER A 79 -6.03 1.92 -20.43
CA SER A 79 -4.76 2.53 -20.77
C SER A 79 -4.18 1.93 -22.05
N THR A 80 -3.61 2.81 -22.86
CA THR A 80 -2.93 2.47 -24.12
C THR A 80 -1.42 2.54 -23.94
N ASP A 81 -0.65 2.39 -25.02
CA ASP A 81 0.81 2.53 -24.96
C ASP A 81 1.26 3.95 -24.62
N THR A 82 0.43 4.96 -24.90
CA THR A 82 0.78 6.38 -24.72
C THR A 82 0.04 7.05 -23.58
N ASN A 83 -1.15 6.56 -23.21
CA ASN A 83 -2.00 7.21 -22.23
C ASN A 83 -2.44 6.26 -21.12
N PHE A 84 -2.51 6.76 -19.90
CA PHE A 84 -3.27 6.18 -18.80
C PHE A 84 -4.73 6.58 -18.93
N GLU A 85 -5.63 5.60 -18.86
CA GLU A 85 -7.08 5.81 -18.78
C GLU A 85 -7.65 4.83 -17.76
N VAL A 86 -7.84 5.30 -16.54
CA VAL A 86 -8.27 4.47 -15.40
C VAL A 86 -9.53 5.06 -14.81
N SER A 87 -10.53 4.23 -14.53
CA SER A 87 -11.68 4.68 -13.74
C SER A 87 -11.99 3.72 -12.61
N VAL A 88 -12.42 4.26 -11.49
CA VAL A 88 -12.70 3.52 -10.26
C VAL A 88 -13.70 4.29 -9.41
N THR A 89 -14.58 3.59 -8.73
CA THR A 89 -15.53 4.18 -7.79
C THR A 89 -15.09 3.88 -6.37
N LYS A 90 -15.00 4.90 -5.51
CA LYS A 90 -14.78 4.73 -4.06
C LYS A 90 -16.09 4.84 -3.29
N THR A 91 -16.23 4.05 -2.23
CA THR A 91 -17.36 4.11 -1.31
C THR A 91 -16.96 4.90 -0.06
N LEU A 92 -17.74 5.92 0.29
CA LEU A 92 -17.53 6.77 1.46
C LEU A 92 -18.14 6.14 2.72
N GLU A 93 -17.78 6.66 3.89
CA GLU A 93 -18.24 6.15 5.19
C GLU A 93 -19.76 6.24 5.38
N ASP A 94 -20.42 7.19 4.71
CA ASP A 94 -21.88 7.35 4.71
C ASP A 94 -22.60 6.40 3.73
N GLY A 95 -21.85 5.53 3.04
CA GLY A 95 -22.35 4.58 2.05
C GLY A 95 -22.59 5.17 0.66
N SER A 96 -22.38 6.48 0.47
CA SER A 96 -22.40 7.08 -0.87
C SER A 96 -21.18 6.68 -1.68
N THR A 97 -21.25 6.86 -2.99
CA THR A 97 -20.17 6.51 -3.93
C THR A 97 -19.70 7.73 -4.68
N GLN A 98 -18.40 7.77 -4.96
CA GLN A 98 -17.76 8.79 -5.77
C GLN A 98 -16.97 8.14 -6.90
N ALA A 99 -17.25 8.55 -8.14
CA ALA A 99 -16.58 8.05 -9.33
C ALA A 99 -15.33 8.88 -9.62
N LEU A 100 -14.20 8.22 -9.81
CA LEU A 100 -12.92 8.81 -10.15
C LEU A 100 -12.55 8.36 -11.57
N VAL A 101 -12.29 9.31 -12.46
CA VAL A 101 -11.80 9.08 -13.81
C VAL A 101 -10.44 9.76 -13.95
N ILE A 102 -9.43 9.00 -14.34
CA ILE A 102 -8.03 9.39 -14.34
C ILE A 102 -7.53 9.26 -15.77
N SER A 103 -7.02 10.36 -16.30
CA SER A 103 -6.43 10.40 -17.64
C SER A 103 -5.09 11.12 -17.60
N ALA A 104 -4.02 10.48 -18.08
CA ALA A 104 -2.69 11.09 -18.07
C ALA A 104 -1.83 10.58 -19.23
N ASP A 105 -0.89 11.39 -19.69
CA ASP A 105 0.11 10.97 -20.66
C ASP A 105 1.19 10.11 -19.97
N LYS A 106 1.53 8.95 -20.54
CA LYS A 106 2.51 8.02 -19.93
C LYS A 106 3.94 8.55 -19.95
N ALA A 107 4.29 9.40 -20.92
CA ALA A 107 5.66 9.91 -21.06
C ALA A 107 5.99 10.99 -20.02
N SER A 108 5.04 11.88 -19.75
CA SER A 108 5.19 13.00 -18.82
C SER A 108 4.57 12.73 -17.44
N GLY A 109 3.61 11.81 -17.36
CA GLY A 109 2.77 11.59 -16.18
C GLY A 109 1.72 12.68 -15.94
N ALA A 110 1.72 13.76 -16.73
CA ALA A 110 0.78 14.86 -16.53
C ALA A 110 -0.63 14.47 -16.99
N GLY A 111 -1.64 14.84 -16.20
CA GLY A 111 -3.01 14.45 -16.49
C GLY A 111 -4.05 15.11 -15.61
N THR A 112 -5.25 14.54 -15.60
CA THR A 112 -6.37 14.98 -14.79
C THR A 112 -7.01 13.84 -13.99
N LEU A 113 -7.46 14.18 -12.79
CA LEU A 113 -8.41 13.43 -11.99
C LEU A 113 -9.76 14.13 -12.07
N THR A 114 -10.77 13.45 -12.59
CA THR A 114 -12.15 13.92 -12.67
C THR A 114 -13.00 13.17 -11.67
N ILE A 115 -13.67 13.90 -10.79
CA ILE A 115 -14.53 13.39 -9.74
C ILE A 115 -15.99 13.64 -10.11
N ASP A 116 -16.79 12.58 -10.16
CA ASP A 116 -18.22 12.58 -10.49
C ASP A 116 -18.55 13.35 -11.78
N GLY A 117 -17.61 13.40 -12.73
CA GLY A 117 -17.74 14.12 -14.00
C GLY A 117 -17.78 15.64 -13.89
N THR A 118 -17.56 16.23 -12.71
CA THR A 118 -17.77 17.67 -12.47
C THR A 118 -16.54 18.37 -11.92
N THR A 119 -15.85 17.76 -10.96
CA THR A 119 -14.69 18.38 -10.32
C THR A 119 -13.43 17.83 -10.97
N ILE A 120 -12.59 18.72 -11.50
CA ILE A 120 -11.38 18.35 -12.24
C ILE A 120 -10.17 18.89 -11.51
N HIS A 121 -9.19 18.02 -11.28
CA HIS A 121 -7.89 18.36 -10.71
C HIS A 121 -6.79 17.99 -11.70
N ASP A 122 -5.82 18.88 -11.89
CA ASP A 122 -4.56 18.51 -12.50
C ASP A 122 -3.81 17.55 -11.58
N ILE A 123 -3.14 16.56 -12.15
CA ILE A 123 -2.37 15.56 -11.42
C ILE A 123 -1.06 15.25 -12.13
N VAL A 124 -0.16 14.63 -11.38
CA VAL A 124 0.94 13.85 -11.93
C VAL A 124 0.73 12.40 -11.51
N LEU A 125 0.66 11.49 -12.50
CA LEU A 125 0.49 10.07 -12.31
C LEU A 125 1.81 9.34 -12.52
N LYS A 126 2.10 8.40 -11.63
CA LYS A 126 3.21 7.44 -11.75
C LYS A 126 2.74 6.04 -11.42
N GLU A 127 3.30 5.07 -12.12
CA GLU A 127 3.23 3.67 -11.69
C GLU A 127 4.32 3.44 -10.64
N GLU A 128 3.93 2.94 -9.47
CA GLU A 128 4.85 2.59 -8.40
C GLU A 128 4.42 1.29 -7.74
N ASP A 129 5.38 0.58 -7.15
CA ASP A 129 5.10 -0.55 -6.28
C ASP A 129 5.13 -0.09 -4.84
N VAL A 130 4.09 -0.42 -4.07
CA VAL A 130 4.00 -0.09 -2.65
C VAL A 130 3.87 -1.35 -1.81
N TYR A 131 4.49 -1.33 -0.64
CA TYR A 131 4.26 -2.37 0.37
C TYR A 131 2.83 -2.30 0.87
N ASN A 132 2.13 -3.43 0.79
CA ASN A 132 0.75 -3.59 1.27
C ASN A 132 0.62 -4.90 2.05
#